data_AF-A0A7W2RST3-F1
#
_entry.id   AF-A0A7W2RST3-F1
#
_cell.length_a   1.000
_cell.length_b   1.000
_cell.length_c   1.000
_cell.angle_alpha   90.00
_cell.angle_beta   90.00
_cell.angle_gamma   90.00
#
_symmetry.space_group_name_H-M   'P 1'
#
loop_
_entity.id
_entity.type
_entity.pdbx_description
1 polymer ?
#
loop_
_entity_poly.entity_id
_entity_poly.type
_entity_poly.pdbx_seq_one_letter_code
_entity_poly.pdbx_strand_id
1 'polypeptide(L)'
;MSAKYYAHFLPKHFDSFDCLKLAPGIYIILLFILRAYIIWIMSVTNMRDHVGMIQWVFPQTALFYLNLASGVIGLFIVLILSLRRPKAQAWVRICWRKCKVLLIVALTFDLFIGVLGYFIWQLQSITWLLVHCSLVISAIVYILLSKRLTINIAEFPEALPEK
;
A
#
# COMPACT_ATOMS: atom_id res chain seq x y z
N MET A 1 -22.02 4.71 12.30
CA MET A 1 -22.13 5.23 10.92
C MET A 1 -23.58 5.12 10.49
N SER A 2 -24.18 6.14 9.87
CA SER A 2 -25.61 6.10 9.48
C SER A 2 -25.86 5.16 8.29
N ALA A 3 -27.02 4.52 8.25
CA ALA A 3 -27.46 3.57 7.20
C ALA A 3 -27.30 4.11 5.76
N LYS A 4 -27.31 5.43 5.55
CA LYS A 4 -27.04 6.08 4.25
C LYS A 4 -25.68 5.72 3.62
N TYR A 5 -24.67 5.41 4.43
CA TYR A 5 -23.33 5.06 3.92
C TYR A 5 -23.30 3.69 3.22
N TYR A 6 -24.24 2.81 3.56
CA TYR A 6 -24.30 1.43 3.05
C TYR A 6 -25.33 1.24 1.94
N ALA A 7 -26.15 2.26 1.65
CA ALA A 7 -27.28 2.19 0.73
C ALA A 7 -26.93 1.76 -0.71
N HIS A 8 -25.66 1.87 -1.11
CA HIS A 8 -25.20 1.52 -2.46
C HIS A 8 -24.49 0.15 -2.53
N PHE A 9 -24.35 -0.58 -1.40
CA PHE A 9 -23.65 -1.86 -1.36
C PHE A 9 -24.63 -3.03 -1.28
N LEU A 10 -24.53 -3.94 -2.25
CA LEU A 10 -25.21 -5.24 -2.23
C LEU A 10 -24.57 -6.21 -1.21
N PRO A 11 -25.30 -7.22 -0.72
CA PRO A 11 -24.79 -8.25 0.19
C PRO A 11 -23.49 -8.92 -0.28
N LYS A 12 -23.28 -9.09 -1.60
CA LYS A 12 -22.04 -9.67 -2.19
C LYS A 12 -20.75 -8.89 -1.87
N HIS A 13 -20.87 -7.62 -1.51
CA HIS A 13 -19.74 -6.76 -1.19
C HIS A 13 -19.28 -6.88 0.26
N PHE A 14 -20.03 -7.59 1.09
CA PHE A 14 -19.67 -7.90 2.46
C PHE A 14 -18.90 -9.23 2.52
N ASP A 15 -18.05 -9.33 3.54
CA ASP A 15 -17.25 -10.51 3.87
C ASP A 15 -18.01 -11.40 4.89
N SER A 16 -17.47 -12.57 5.22
CA SER A 16 -18.06 -13.54 6.16
C SER A 16 -18.29 -13.00 7.58
N PHE A 17 -17.73 -11.82 7.90
CA PHE A 17 -17.84 -11.13 9.19
C PHE A 17 -18.66 -9.84 9.10
N ASP A 18 -19.57 -9.72 8.12
CA ASP A 18 -20.40 -8.54 7.85
C ASP A 18 -19.62 -7.22 7.63
N CYS A 19 -18.32 -7.31 7.37
CA CYS A 19 -17.48 -6.17 7.02
C CYS A 19 -17.46 -5.96 5.51
N LEU A 20 -17.40 -4.71 5.06
CA LEU A 20 -17.22 -4.39 3.65
C LEU A 20 -15.87 -4.91 3.15
N LYS A 21 -15.87 -5.58 1.98
CA LYS A 21 -14.63 -6.02 1.32
C LYS A 21 -13.74 -4.82 1.04
N LEU A 22 -12.44 -5.01 1.30
CA LEU A 22 -11.41 -4.01 1.09
C LEU A 22 -11.50 -3.37 -0.29
N ALA A 23 -11.26 -2.06 -0.32
CA ALA A 23 -11.31 -1.29 -1.55
C ALA A 23 -10.15 -1.77 -2.44
N PRO A 24 -10.42 -2.11 -3.73
CA PRO A 24 -9.39 -2.62 -4.62
C PRO A 24 -8.19 -1.67 -4.74
N GLY A 25 -8.42 -0.35 -4.62
CA GLY A 25 -7.36 0.64 -4.63
C GLY A 25 -6.32 0.51 -3.51
N ILE A 26 -6.66 -0.09 -2.35
CA ILE A 26 -5.67 -0.36 -1.30
C ILE A 26 -4.61 -1.33 -1.83
N TYR A 27 -5.02 -2.37 -2.55
CA TYR A 27 -4.11 -3.35 -3.12
C TYR A 27 -3.25 -2.76 -4.24
N ILE A 28 -3.82 -1.88 -5.07
CA ILE A 28 -3.08 -1.17 -6.12
C ILE A 28 -1.99 -0.28 -5.49
N ILE A 29 -2.33 0.47 -4.45
CA ILE A 29 -1.39 1.33 -3.72
C ILE A 29 -0.30 0.48 -3.04
N LEU A 30 -0.67 -0.63 -2.41
CA LEU A 30 0.28 -1.54 -1.81
C LEU A 30 1.23 -2.16 -2.84
N LEU A 31 0.71 -2.57 -4.00
CA LEU A 31 1.52 -3.08 -5.10
C LEU A 31 2.51 -2.02 -5.59
N PHE A 32 2.06 -0.78 -5.69
CA PHE A 32 2.92 0.34 -6.05
C PHE A 32 4.05 0.59 -5.02
N ILE A 33 3.73 0.62 -3.72
CA ILE A 33 4.73 0.80 -2.65
C ILE A 33 5.70 -0.40 -2.60
N LEU A 34 5.19 -1.62 -2.80
CA LEU A 34 5.97 -2.86 -2.74
C LEU A 34 6.66 -3.24 -4.04
N ARG A 35 6.62 -2.38 -5.06
CA ARG A 35 7.21 -2.66 -6.38
C ARG A 35 8.67 -3.11 -6.27
N ALA A 36 9.46 -2.51 -5.38
CA ALA A 36 10.86 -2.90 -5.18
C ALA A 36 10.97 -4.34 -4.64
N TYR A 37 10.14 -4.74 -3.69
CA TYR A 37 10.11 -6.12 -3.17
C TYR A 37 9.64 -7.13 -4.21
N ILE A 38 8.64 -6.76 -5.03
CA ILE A 38 8.14 -7.61 -6.10
C ILE A 38 9.24 -7.86 -7.13
N ILE A 39 9.94 -6.81 -7.56
CA ILE A 39 11.08 -6.93 -8.47
C ILE A 39 12.25 -7.69 -7.82
N TRP A 40 12.49 -7.48 -6.54
CA TRP A 40 13.51 -8.23 -5.79
C TRP A 40 13.23 -9.74 -5.79
N ILE A 41 11.99 -10.15 -5.47
CA ILE A 41 11.60 -11.56 -5.49
C ILE A 41 11.79 -12.12 -6.89
N MET A 42 11.30 -11.44 -7.92
CA MET A 42 11.45 -11.94 -9.29
C MET A 42 12.93 -12.05 -9.71
N SER A 43 13.76 -11.06 -9.35
CA SER A 43 15.21 -11.07 -9.56
C SER A 43 15.88 -12.26 -8.86
N VAL A 44 15.55 -12.53 -7.60
CA VAL A 44 16.08 -13.67 -6.84
C VAL A 44 15.62 -15.00 -7.42
N THR A 45 14.37 -15.10 -7.89
CA THR A 45 13.90 -16.33 -8.56
C THR A 45 14.55 -16.56 -9.92
N ASN A 46 15.01 -15.50 -10.60
CA ASN A 46 15.67 -15.59 -11.88
C ASN A 46 17.21 -15.61 -11.73
N MET A 47 17.73 -16.76 -11.31
CA MET A 47 19.17 -16.98 -11.04
C MET A 47 20.11 -16.71 -12.21
N ARG A 48 19.62 -16.62 -13.46
CA ARG A 48 20.45 -16.37 -14.65
C ARG A 48 20.72 -14.89 -14.91
N ASP A 49 19.76 -14.01 -14.59
CA ASP A 49 19.88 -12.56 -14.83
C ASP A 49 19.17 -11.76 -13.73
N HIS A 50 19.81 -11.73 -12.57
CA HIS A 50 19.31 -11.02 -11.38
C HIS A 50 19.42 -9.50 -11.54
N VAL A 51 20.41 -8.98 -12.27
CA VAL A 51 20.64 -7.54 -12.43
C VAL A 51 19.80 -6.94 -13.54
N GLY A 52 19.69 -7.62 -14.69
CA GLY A 52 18.94 -7.11 -15.85
C GLY A 52 17.47 -6.87 -15.52
N MET A 53 16.88 -7.74 -14.70
CA MET A 53 15.50 -7.56 -14.24
C MET A 53 15.31 -6.32 -13.35
N ILE A 54 16.27 -6.03 -12.48
CA ILE A 54 16.24 -4.82 -11.64
C ILE A 54 16.41 -3.58 -12.52
N GLN A 55 17.35 -3.61 -13.46
CA GLN A 55 17.67 -2.49 -14.33
C GLN A 55 16.54 -2.10 -15.28
N TRP A 56 15.64 -3.03 -15.59
CA TRP A 56 14.46 -2.76 -16.41
C TRP A 56 13.47 -1.78 -15.74
N VAL A 57 13.35 -1.87 -14.41
CA VAL A 57 12.43 -0.99 -13.63
C VAL A 57 13.18 0.16 -12.97
N PHE A 58 14.40 -0.08 -12.51
CA PHE A 58 15.22 0.88 -11.80
C PHE A 58 16.50 1.14 -12.60
N PRO A 59 16.69 2.35 -13.17
CA PRO A 59 17.86 2.63 -13.99
C PRO A 59 19.19 2.36 -13.27
N GLN A 60 19.18 2.48 -11.94
CA GLN A 60 20.33 2.26 -11.08
C GLN A 60 19.98 1.39 -9.88
N THR A 61 20.88 0.47 -9.53
CA THR A 61 20.71 -0.48 -8.42
C THR A 61 20.65 0.22 -7.07
N ALA A 62 21.34 1.34 -6.89
CA ALA A 62 21.27 2.16 -5.67
C ALA A 62 19.84 2.66 -5.40
N LEU A 63 19.13 3.10 -6.44
CA LEU A 63 17.74 3.55 -6.32
C LEU A 63 16.83 2.38 -5.95
N PHE A 64 17.08 1.19 -6.49
CA PHE A 64 16.36 -0.03 -6.09
C PHE A 64 16.50 -0.32 -4.58
N TYR A 65 17.72 -0.31 -4.03
CA TYR A 65 17.93 -0.57 -2.59
C TYR A 65 17.28 0.49 -1.70
N LEU A 66 17.31 1.76 -2.12
CA LEU A 66 16.62 2.85 -1.42
C LEU A 66 15.09 2.64 -1.43
N ASN A 67 14.52 2.18 -2.54
CA ASN A 67 13.09 1.84 -2.63
C ASN A 67 12.75 0.55 -1.85
N LEU A 68 13.71 -0.36 -1.68
CA LEU A 68 13.55 -1.53 -0.83
C LEU A 68 13.42 -1.09 0.65
N ALA A 69 14.25 -0.13 1.08
CA ALA A 69 14.18 0.45 2.41
C ALA A 69 12.85 1.20 2.66
N SER A 70 12.37 2.01 1.71
CA SER A 70 11.06 2.68 1.85
C SER A 70 9.89 1.69 1.87
N GLY A 71 9.99 0.60 1.09
CA GLY A 71 8.95 -0.43 0.99
C GLY A 71 8.71 -1.22 2.29
N VAL A 72 9.61 -1.17 3.28
CA VAL A 72 9.44 -1.82 4.59
C VAL A 72 8.14 -1.36 5.26
N ILE A 73 7.80 -0.07 5.11
CA ILE A 73 6.54 0.48 5.63
C ILE A 73 5.34 -0.17 4.93
N GLY A 74 5.45 -0.43 3.62
CA GLY A 74 4.45 -1.17 2.86
C GLY A 74 4.28 -2.61 3.35
N LEU A 75 5.38 -3.31 3.66
CA LEU A 75 5.34 -4.67 4.22
C LEU A 75 4.65 -4.69 5.58
N PHE A 76 4.91 -3.69 6.41
CA PHE A 76 4.23 -3.54 7.69
C PHE A 76 2.72 -3.36 7.52
N ILE A 77 2.27 -2.61 6.51
CA ILE A 77 0.84 -2.45 6.21
C ILE A 77 0.24 -3.79 5.72
N VAL A 78 0.96 -4.55 4.89
CA VAL A 78 0.52 -5.90 4.49
C VAL A 78 0.39 -6.81 5.71
N LEU A 79 1.34 -6.77 6.65
CA LEU A 79 1.27 -7.54 7.89
C LEU A 79 0.01 -7.18 8.70
N ILE A 80 -0.29 -5.88 8.87
CA ILE A 80 -1.52 -5.44 9.55
C ILE A 80 -2.76 -5.97 8.83
N LEU A 81 -2.76 -5.95 7.49
CA LEU A 81 -3.86 -6.45 6.67
C LEU A 81 -4.04 -7.95 6.84
N SER A 82 -2.95 -8.72 6.86
CA SER A 82 -2.97 -10.17 7.11
C SER A 82 -3.42 -10.54 8.53
N LEU A 83 -3.16 -9.67 9.51
CA LEU A 83 -3.57 -9.85 10.90
C LEU A 83 -5.00 -9.32 11.19
N ARG A 84 -5.70 -8.78 10.19
CA ARG A 84 -7.09 -8.29 10.31
C ARG A 84 -8.07 -9.48 10.40
N ARG A 85 -8.15 -10.08 11.58
CA ARG A 85 -9.02 -11.22 11.91
C ARG A 85 -9.84 -10.95 13.19
N PRO A 86 -10.99 -11.64 13.39
CA PRO A 86 -11.71 -11.56 14.66
C PRO A 86 -10.78 -11.92 15.82
N LYS A 87 -10.92 -11.24 16.96
CA LYS A 87 -10.04 -11.36 18.15
C LYS A 87 -8.57 -10.95 17.92
N ALA A 88 -8.27 -10.15 16.90
CA ALA A 88 -6.92 -9.58 16.75
C ALA A 88 -6.50 -8.72 17.97
N GLN A 89 -5.19 -8.75 18.26
CA GLN A 89 -4.56 -8.00 19.34
C GLN A 89 -4.83 -6.49 19.22
N ALA A 90 -4.86 -5.80 20.36
CA ALA A 90 -5.25 -4.38 20.43
C ALA A 90 -4.38 -3.47 19.55
N TRP A 91 -3.07 -3.75 19.44
CA TRP A 91 -2.16 -2.97 18.61
C TRP A 91 -2.53 -3.04 17.12
N VAL A 92 -2.95 -4.20 16.60
CA VAL A 92 -3.39 -4.37 15.20
C VAL A 92 -4.60 -3.48 14.92
N ARG A 93 -5.55 -3.43 15.86
CA ARG A 93 -6.75 -2.57 15.76
C ARG A 93 -6.40 -1.08 15.78
N ILE A 94 -5.39 -0.68 16.56
CA ILE A 94 -4.90 0.70 16.60
C ILE A 94 -4.23 1.06 15.28
N CYS A 95 -3.33 0.21 14.78
CA CYS A 95 -2.67 0.39 13.49
C CYS A 95 -3.68 0.42 12.34
N TRP A 96 -4.70 -0.44 12.35
CA TRP A 96 -5.76 -0.46 11.34
C TRP A 96 -6.53 0.87 11.29
N ARG A 97 -6.92 1.41 12.45
CA ARG A 97 -7.59 2.72 12.53
C ARG A 97 -6.74 3.86 11.96
N LYS A 98 -5.41 3.71 11.96
CA LYS A 98 -4.44 4.64 11.38
C LYS A 98 -3.93 4.21 10.00
N CYS A 99 -4.51 3.18 9.38
CA CYS A 99 -4.05 2.63 8.10
C CYS A 99 -4.00 3.68 6.97
N LYS A 100 -4.97 4.60 6.93
CA LYS A 100 -4.96 5.77 6.02
C LYS A 100 -3.69 6.60 6.16
N VAL A 101 -3.31 6.91 7.40
CA VAL A 101 -2.11 7.70 7.71
C VAL A 101 -0.87 6.90 7.36
N LEU A 102 -0.83 5.60 7.70
CA LEU A 102 0.31 4.72 7.36
C LEU A 102 0.54 4.63 5.85
N LEU A 103 -0.52 4.50 5.04
CA LEU A 103 -0.42 4.50 3.58
C LEU A 103 0.11 5.83 3.04
N ILE A 104 -0.38 6.96 3.56
CA ILE A 104 0.11 8.30 3.16
C ILE A 104 1.58 8.46 3.55
N VAL A 105 1.96 8.10 4.77
CA VAL A 105 3.35 8.14 5.24
C VAL A 105 4.25 7.27 4.36
N ALA A 106 3.81 6.06 4.01
CA ALA A 106 4.56 5.18 3.10
C ALA A 106 4.77 5.84 1.73
N LEU A 107 3.72 6.40 1.13
CA LEU A 107 3.79 7.08 -0.17
C LEU A 107 4.66 8.34 -0.13
N THR A 108 4.54 9.17 0.92
CA THR A 108 5.34 10.37 1.08
C THR A 108 6.81 10.03 1.31
N PHE A 109 7.09 9.00 2.11
CA PHE A 109 8.46 8.55 2.35
C PHE A 109 9.08 7.97 1.06
N ASP A 110 8.33 7.19 0.31
CA ASP A 110 8.75 6.66 -0.99
C ASP A 110 9.08 7.79 -1.99
N LEU A 111 8.21 8.80 -2.06
CA LEU A 111 8.45 9.99 -2.89
C LEU A 111 9.68 10.77 -2.42
N PHE A 112 9.84 10.95 -1.12
CA PHE A 112 10.98 11.65 -0.53
C PHE A 112 12.30 10.98 -0.91
N ILE A 113 12.37 9.65 -0.80
CA ILE A 113 13.53 8.87 -1.24
C ILE A 113 13.78 9.05 -2.75
N GLY A 114 12.73 9.04 -3.58
CA GLY A 114 12.86 9.31 -5.00
C GLY A 114 13.43 10.70 -5.31
N VAL A 115 12.91 11.74 -4.64
CA VAL A 115 13.38 13.12 -4.77
C VAL A 115 14.85 13.25 -4.34
N LEU A 116 15.23 12.66 -3.19
CA LEU A 116 16.62 12.65 -2.74
C LEU A 116 17.53 11.91 -3.74
N GLY A 117 17.08 10.77 -4.26
CA GLY A 117 17.79 9.99 -5.28
C GLY A 117 18.05 10.80 -6.56
N TYR A 118 17.14 11.69 -6.93
CA TYR A 118 17.33 12.62 -8.04
C TYR A 118 18.33 13.74 -7.71
N PHE A 119 18.10 14.48 -6.62
CA PHE A 119 18.87 15.70 -6.34
C PHE A 119 20.30 15.43 -5.84
N ILE A 120 20.51 14.40 -5.03
CA ILE A 120 21.81 14.12 -4.41
C ILE A 120 22.67 13.24 -5.32
N TRP A 121 22.07 12.18 -5.89
CA TRP A 121 22.80 11.12 -6.57
C TRP A 121 22.52 11.03 -8.08
N GLN A 122 21.62 11.85 -8.62
CA GLN A 122 21.22 11.82 -10.04
C GLN A 122 20.83 10.43 -10.56
N LEU A 123 20.15 9.64 -9.72
CA LEU A 123 19.86 8.23 -9.99
C LEU A 123 18.73 8.01 -11.03
N GLN A 124 17.99 9.06 -11.40
CA GLN A 124 16.83 8.99 -12.29
C GLN A 124 16.69 10.26 -13.12
N SER A 125 15.90 10.21 -14.21
CA SER A 125 15.60 11.38 -15.02
C SER A 125 14.46 12.22 -14.42
N ILE A 126 14.38 13.48 -14.83
CA ILE A 126 13.28 14.38 -14.41
C ILE A 126 11.92 13.85 -14.86
N THR A 127 11.84 13.26 -16.06
CA THR A 127 10.60 12.67 -16.58
C THR A 127 10.11 11.53 -15.69
N TRP A 128 11.00 10.64 -15.26
CA TRP A 128 10.68 9.56 -14.33
C TRP A 128 10.21 10.09 -12.97
N LEU A 129 10.89 11.13 -12.45
CA LEU A 129 10.48 11.77 -11.21
C LEU A 129 9.09 12.40 -11.29
N LEU A 130 8.76 13.08 -12.40
CA LEU A 130 7.43 13.69 -12.61
C LEU A 130 6.32 12.63 -12.70
N VAL A 131 6.56 11.53 -13.41
CA VAL A 131 5.62 10.40 -13.46
C VAL A 131 5.44 9.81 -12.06
N HIS A 132 6.52 9.60 -11.32
CA HIS A 132 6.45 9.10 -9.94
C HIS A 132 5.67 10.05 -9.02
N CYS A 133 5.97 11.36 -9.05
CA CYS A 133 5.22 12.39 -8.32
C CYS A 133 3.72 12.33 -8.63
N SER A 134 3.34 12.29 -9.90
CA SER A 134 1.94 12.28 -10.31
C SER A 134 1.20 11.03 -9.83
N LEU A 135 1.83 9.85 -9.89
CA LEU A 135 1.28 8.61 -9.34
C LEU A 135 1.07 8.71 -7.83
N VAL A 136 2.06 9.19 -7.09
CA VAL A 136 1.96 9.36 -5.62
C VAL A 136 0.83 10.34 -5.26
N ILE A 137 0.75 11.49 -5.93
CA ILE A 137 -0.32 12.46 -5.70
C ILE A 137 -1.68 11.85 -5.99
N SER A 138 -1.83 11.13 -7.10
CA SER A 138 -3.09 10.46 -7.46
C SER A 138 -3.51 9.42 -6.41
N ALA A 139 -2.55 8.66 -5.87
CA ALA A 139 -2.78 7.68 -4.82
C ALA A 139 -3.21 8.35 -3.49
N ILE A 140 -2.56 9.45 -3.10
CA ILE A 140 -2.94 10.23 -1.91
C ILE A 140 -4.34 10.81 -2.07
N VAL A 141 -4.65 11.42 -3.21
CA VAL A 141 -5.98 11.97 -3.51
C VAL A 141 -7.04 10.86 -3.44
N TYR A 142 -6.77 9.68 -4.00
CA TYR A 142 -7.65 8.52 -3.89
C TYR A 142 -7.88 8.11 -2.43
N ILE A 143 -6.82 8.04 -1.60
CA ILE A 143 -6.93 7.69 -0.18
C ILE A 143 -7.84 8.67 0.57
N LEU A 144 -7.71 9.96 0.27
CA LEU A 144 -8.47 11.03 0.94
C LEU A 144 -9.94 11.06 0.49
N LEU A 145 -10.21 10.96 -0.81
CA LEU A 145 -11.56 11.08 -1.38
C LEU A 145 -12.38 9.78 -1.32
N SER A 146 -11.73 8.62 -1.19
CA SER A 146 -12.42 7.32 -1.23
C SER A 146 -13.30 7.10 0.01
N LYS A 147 -14.62 7.23 -0.18
CA LYS A 147 -15.64 6.91 0.83
C LYS A 147 -15.54 5.45 1.28
N ARG A 148 -15.29 4.52 0.34
CA ARG A 148 -15.15 3.09 0.63
C ARG A 148 -13.98 2.81 1.57
N LEU A 149 -12.86 3.52 1.39
CA LEU A 149 -11.70 3.38 2.29
C LEU A 149 -12.01 3.89 3.70
N THR A 150 -12.78 4.97 3.83
CA THR A 150 -13.24 5.48 5.12
C THR A 150 -14.07 4.44 5.86
N ILE A 151 -14.99 3.77 5.16
CA ILE A 151 -15.84 2.71 5.73
C ILE A 151 -14.97 1.54 6.19
N ASN A 152 -14.09 1.03 5.31
CA ASN A 152 -13.23 -0.11 5.63
C ASN A 152 -12.34 0.09 6.87
N ILE A 153 -11.87 1.31 7.12
CA ILE A 153 -10.99 1.62 8.26
C ILE A 153 -11.77 1.73 9.57
N ALA A 154 -13.02 2.21 9.50
CA ALA A 154 -13.89 2.26 10.64
C ALA A 154 -14.41 0.87 11.04
N GLU A 155 -14.46 -0.06 10.08
CA GLU A 155 -14.86 -1.45 10.31
C GLU A 155 -13.68 -2.34 10.70
N PHE A 156 -13.85 -3.10 11.77
CA PHE A 156 -12.95 -4.16 12.18
C PHE A 156 -13.74 -5.46 12.35
N PRO A 157 -13.23 -6.63 11.92
CA PRO A 157 -13.95 -7.89 12.08
C PRO A 157 -14.21 -8.21 13.55
N GLU A 158 -15.48 -8.40 13.90
CA GLU A 158 -15.92 -8.87 15.21
C GLU A 158 -16.44 -10.30 15.10
N ALA A 159 -16.40 -11.04 16.21
CA ALA A 159 -17.00 -12.37 16.23
C ALA A 159 -18.52 -12.19 16.23
N LEU A 160 -19.19 -12.75 15.22
CA LEU A 160 -20.66 -12.77 15.19
C LEU A 160 -21.16 -13.61 16.38
N PRO A 161 -22.22 -13.18 17.09
CA PRO A 161 -22.84 -14.01 18.11
C PRO A 161 -23.28 -15.33 17.48
N GLU A 162 -22.87 -16.46 18.07
CA GLU A 162 -23.33 -17.78 17.66
C GLU A 162 -24.87 -17.80 17.78
N LYS A 163 -25.53 -18.29 16.72
CA LYS A 163 -26.97 -18.51 16.69
C LYS A 163 -27.36 -19.70 17.56
#